data_AF-K9TR19-F1
#
_entry.id   AF-K9TR19-F1
#
_cell.length_a   1.000
_cell.length_b   1.000
_cell.length_c   1.000
_cell.angle_alpha   90.00
_cell.angle_beta   90.00
_cell.angle_gamma   90.00
#
_symmetry.space_group_name_H-M   'P 1'
#
loop_
_entity.id
_entity.type
_entity.pdbx_description
1 polymer ?
#
loop_
_entity_poly.entity_id
_entity_poly.type
_entity_poly.pdbx_seq_one_letter_code
_entity_poly.pdbx_strand_id
1 'polypeptide(L)' 'MDYIDNLIDKLKEWARKIIEALLGPEAEPEPEPIPIPVNEPRRRR' A
#
# COMPACT_ATOMS: atom_id res chain seq x y z
N MET A 1 3.59 -11.87 36.17
CA MET A 1 4.88 -11.66 35.46
C MET A 1 4.60 -10.81 34.21
N ASP A 2 3.78 -9.76 34.36
CA ASP A 2 3.04 -9.16 33.24
C ASP A 2 3.69 -7.88 32.70
N TYR A 3 4.80 -7.46 33.30
CA TYR A 3 5.47 -6.22 32.94
C TYR A 3 6.33 -6.37 31.68
N ILE A 4 6.97 -7.53 31.52
CA ILE A 4 7.77 -7.85 30.34
C ILE A 4 6.87 -8.01 29.12
N ASP A 5 5.74 -8.72 29.25
CA ASP A 5 4.79 -8.89 28.15
C ASP A 5 4.21 -7.55 27.69
N ASN A 6 3.78 -6.70 28.62
CA ASN A 6 3.29 -5.35 28.28
C ASN A 6 4.37 -4.47 27.61
N LEU A 7 5.64 -4.65 27.97
CA LEU A 7 6.74 -3.90 27.35
C LEU A 7 6.99 -4.37 25.92
N ILE A 8 6.94 -5.69 25.68
CA ILE A 8 7.08 -6.28 24.34
C ILE A 8 5.94 -5.84 23.43
N ASP A 9 4.71 -5.79 23.94
CA ASP A 9 3.55 -5.35 23.16
C ASP A 9 3.67 -3.89 22.74
N LYS A 10 4.06 -3.00 23.66
CA LYS A 10 4.33 -1.58 23.32
C LYS A 10 5.46 -1.42 22.30
N LEU A 11 6.51 -2.23 22.40
CA LEU A 11 7.63 -2.23 21.45
C LEU A 11 7.17 -2.66 20.05
N LYS A 12 6.31 -3.68 19.94
CA LYS A 12 5.75 -4.11 18.64
C LYS A 12 4.90 -3.03 17.99
N GLU A 13 4.06 -2.35 18.76
CA GLU A 13 3.24 -1.24 18.24
C GLU A 13 4.12 -0.08 17.73
N TRP A 14 5.16 0.26 18.48
CA TRP A 14 6.12 1.29 18.07
C TRP A 14 6.90 0.87 16.82
N ALA A 15 7.36 -0.38 16.76
CA ALA A 15 8.07 -0.91 15.60
C ALA A 15 7.22 -0.85 14.32
N ARG A 16 5.92 -1.18 14.41
CA ARG A 16 5.01 -1.10 13.26
C ARG A 16 4.85 0.32 12.72
N LYS A 17 4.69 1.31 13.60
CA LYS A 17 4.63 2.73 13.20
C LYS A 17 5.94 3.22 12.58
N ILE A 18 7.08 2.78 13.11
CA ILE A 18 8.40 3.09 12.56
C ILE A 18 8.56 2.48 11.16
N ILE A 19 8.14 1.23 10.98
CA ILE A 19 8.14 0.53 9.68
C ILE A 19 7.26 1.29 8.69
N GLU A 20 6.02 1.64 9.04
CA GLU A 20 5.11 2.41 8.17
C GLU A 20 5.66 3.81 7.82
N ALA A 21 6.33 4.48 8.77
CA ALA A 21 6.94 5.79 8.53
C ALA A 21 8.19 5.72 7.63
N LEU A 22 8.95 4.63 7.68
CA LEU A 22 10.18 4.43 6.90
C LEU A 22 9.92 3.82 5.52
N LEU A 23 9.04 2.83 5.44
CA LEU A 23 8.72 2.09 4.21
C LEU A 23 7.55 2.71 3.44
N GLY A 24 6.90 3.71 4.02
CA GLY A 24 5.67 4.29 3.50
C GLY A 24 4.45 3.42 3.80
N PRO A 25 3.23 3.94 3.57
CA PRO A 25 2.03 3.11 3.56
C PRO A 25 2.24 1.93 2.60
N GLU A 26 1.65 0.76 2.90
CA GLU A 26 1.60 -0.34 1.94
C GLU A 26 1.20 0.25 0.59
N ALA A 27 2.06 0.06 -0.42
CA ALA A 27 1.89 0.67 -1.72
C ALA A 27 0.49 0.33 -2.21
N GLU A 28 -0.39 1.34 -2.26
CA GLU A 28 -1.70 1.17 -2.85
C GLU A 28 -1.43 0.64 -4.28
N PRO A 29 -2.04 -0.50 -4.66
CA PRO A 29 -1.80 -1.05 -5.98
C PRO A 29 -2.16 0.04 -6.98
N GLU A 30 -1.20 0.37 -7.85
CA GLU A 30 -1.43 1.39 -8.88
C GLU A 30 -2.75 1.08 -9.58
N PRO A 31 -3.69 2.04 -9.65
CA PRO A 31 -4.98 1.79 -10.24
C PRO A 31 -4.79 1.32 -11.69
N GLU A 32 -5.42 0.19 -12.04
CA GLU A 32 -5.31 -0.35 -13.39
C GLU A 32 -5.70 0.73 -14.42
N PRO A 33 -4.90 0.90 -15.50
CA PRO A 33 -5.18 1.92 -16.49
C PRO A 33 -6.52 1.64 -17.17
N ILE A 34 -7.41 2.62 -17.14
CA ILE A 34 -8.70 2.55 -17.84
C ILE A 34 -8.44 2.71 -19.35
N PRO A 35 -8.97 1.83 -20.22
CA PRO A 35 -8.79 1.97 -21.66
C PRO A 35 -9.46 3.24 -22.18
N ILE A 36 -8.69 4.05 -22.92
CA ILE A 36 -9.20 5.26 -23.58
C ILE A 36 -9.88 4.85 -24.90
N PRO A 37 -11.15 5.24 -25.14
CA PRO A 37 -11.82 4.95 -26.41
C PRO A 37 -11.10 5.68 -27.56
N VAL A 38 -10.55 4.92 -28.50
CA VAL A 38 -9.96 5.46 -29.73
C VAL A 38 -10.98 5.35 -30.87
N ASN A 39 -11.27 6.47 -31.53
CA ASN A 39 -12.03 6.45 -32.77
C ASN A 39 -11.13 5.92 -33.89
N GLU A 40 -11.17 4.63 -34.17
CA GLU A 40 -10.49 4.05 -35.34
C GLU A 40 -11.15 4.58 -36.62
N PRO A 41 -10.39 5.23 -37.53
CA PRO A 41 -10.90 5.57 -38.84
C PRO A 41 -11.20 4.25 -39.56
N ARG A 42 -12.48 3.97 -39.82
CA ARG A 42 -12.92 2.81 -40.61
C ARG A 42 -12.18 2.82 -41.94
N ARG A 43 -11.13 2.00 -42.06
CA ARG A 43 -10.40 1.77 -43.30
C ARG A 43 -11.39 1.16 -44.29
N ARG A 44 -12.00 2.00 -45.14
CA ARG A 44 -12.81 1.56 -46.28
C ARG A 44 -11.89 0.71 -47.16
N ARG A 45 -12.14 -0.60 -47.17
CA ARG A 45 -11.62 -1.51 -48.19
C ARG A 45 -12.38 -1.28 -49.48
#